data_AF-A0A8K0CNK1-F1
#
_entry.id   AF-A0A8K0CNK1-F1
#
_cell.length_a   1.000
_cell.length_b   1.000
_cell.length_c   1.000
_cell.angle_alpha   90.00
_cell.angle_beta   90.00
_cell.angle_gamma   90.00
#
_symmetry.space_group_name_H-M   'P 1'
#
loop_
_entity.id
_entity.type
_entity.pdbx_description
1 polymer ?
#
loop_
_entity_poly.entity_id
_entity_poly.type
_entity_poly.pdbx_seq_one_letter_code
_entity_poly.pdbx_strand_id
1 'polypeptide(L)'
;MGKSKVPKARKQRIQNRERVRRHRPRMLQSDLELKRVKNRERYEKKKENGYRQRKQLLAKTAHYLDDNTPPVSDNEVLPRSSSSASSRKLAGRKQNHSFCSINDNIDHQTYAVWAHLNKFLNDLSVELPNINAINFFSDKPTSQYRNRVNIYFLLNKIPEIFKNVQTISWNYSASGHRKGPMDAVGGTLNRDTDRLVLQSLDILSATSFVRNLSKKSKVKLWPVPTSEVEFLKKDVPKKLTVVPNIMNLHQITGSK
;
A
#
# COMPACT_ATOMS: atom_id res chain seq x y z
N MET A 1 -30.19 -33.94 12.67
CA MET A 1 -30.10 -32.71 13.51
C MET A 1 -28.79 -32.70 14.29
N GLY A 2 -27.71 -32.12 13.76
CA GLY A 2 -26.40 -32.08 14.42
C GLY A 2 -26.16 -30.75 15.14
N LYS A 3 -26.31 -30.71 16.46
CA LYS A 3 -25.94 -29.52 17.25
C LYS A 3 -24.41 -29.43 17.34
N SER A 4 -23.82 -28.51 16.57
CA SER A 4 -22.39 -28.17 16.64
C SER A 4 -22.02 -27.72 18.06
N LYS A 5 -21.21 -28.52 18.75
CA LYS A 5 -20.64 -28.18 20.06
C LYS A 5 -19.60 -27.09 19.86
N VAL A 6 -20.01 -25.83 20.04
CA VAL A 6 -19.07 -24.70 20.13
C VAL A 6 -18.08 -25.00 21.27
N PRO A 7 -16.76 -24.99 21.03
CA PRO A 7 -15.75 -25.29 22.05
C PRO A 7 -15.92 -24.38 23.26
N LYS A 8 -15.87 -24.93 24.48
CA LYS A 8 -16.08 -24.19 25.75
C LYS A 8 -15.27 -22.89 25.82
N ALA A 9 -14.03 -22.90 25.31
CA ALA A 9 -13.15 -21.73 25.23
C ALA A 9 -13.70 -20.59 24.35
N ARG A 10 -14.44 -20.91 23.28
CA ARG A 10 -15.06 -19.92 22.39
C ARG A 10 -16.29 -19.27 23.04
N LYS A 11 -17.08 -20.03 23.81
CA LYS A 11 -18.18 -19.46 24.62
C LYS A 11 -17.66 -18.52 25.70
N GLN A 12 -16.59 -18.90 26.40
CA GLN A 12 -15.95 -18.06 27.42
C GLN A 12 -15.44 -16.73 26.84
N ARG A 13 -14.80 -16.77 25.66
CA ARG A 13 -14.30 -15.56 24.97
C ARG A 13 -15.43 -14.63 24.51
N ILE A 14 -16.55 -15.19 24.05
CA ILE A 14 -17.72 -14.40 23.65
C ILE A 14 -18.35 -13.73 24.87
N GLN A 15 -18.54 -14.46 25.97
CA GLN A 15 -19.06 -13.90 27.22
C GLN A 15 -18.15 -12.81 27.80
N ASN A 16 -16.82 -13.01 27.79
CA ASN A 16 -15.88 -11.97 28.26
C ASN A 16 -15.91 -10.73 27.37
N ARG A 17 -16.03 -10.87 26.04
CA ARG A 17 -16.16 -9.72 25.13
C ARG A 17 -17.46 -8.96 25.35
N GLU A 18 -18.57 -9.65 25.60
CA GLU A 18 -19.85 -9.03 25.93
C GLU A 18 -19.80 -8.28 27.26
N ARG A 19 -19.17 -8.87 28.29
CA ARG A 19 -19.02 -8.24 29.60
C ARG A 19 -18.20 -6.95 29.53
N VAL A 20 -17.10 -6.97 28.76
CA VAL A 20 -16.26 -5.79 28.48
C VAL A 20 -17.02 -4.73 27.66
N ARG A 21 -17.90 -5.13 26.73
CA ARG A 21 -18.73 -4.19 25.96
C ARG A 21 -19.81 -3.54 26.82
N ARG A 22 -20.47 -4.31 27.69
CA ARG A 22 -21.53 -3.82 28.59
C ARG A 22 -21.00 -2.90 29.69
N HIS A 23 -19.72 -3.03 30.07
CA HIS A 23 -19.07 -2.21 31.10
C HIS A 23 -18.12 -1.16 30.52
N ARG A 24 -18.17 -0.88 29.21
CA ARG A 24 -17.38 0.22 28.64
C ARG A 24 -18.13 1.53 28.90
N PRO A 25 -17.67 2.39 29.82
CA PRO A 25 -18.32 3.69 30.01
C PRO A 25 -18.32 4.44 28.67
N ARG A 26 -19.47 5.02 28.30
CA ARG A 26 -19.53 5.96 27.19
C ARG A 26 -18.61 7.12 27.55
N MET A 27 -17.50 7.28 26.82
CA MET A 27 -16.61 8.42 27.02
C MET A 27 -17.41 9.71 26.82
N LEU A 28 -17.30 10.63 27.77
CA LEU A 28 -17.91 11.94 27.64
C LEU A 28 -17.23 12.69 26.49
N GLN A 29 -17.92 13.67 25.92
CA GLN A 29 -17.38 14.51 24.84
C GLN A 29 -16.03 15.15 25.22
N SER A 30 -15.88 15.52 26.50
CA SER A 30 -14.65 16.05 27.10
C SER A 30 -13.49 15.04 27.06
N ASP A 31 -13.75 13.75 27.29
CA ASP A 31 -12.73 12.69 27.24
C ASP A 31 -12.25 12.44 25.82
N LEU A 32 -13.16 12.55 24.83
CA LEU A 32 -12.85 12.45 23.41
C LEU A 32 -11.95 13.61 22.96
N GLU A 33 -12.26 14.84 23.39
CA GLU A 33 -11.43 16.00 23.12
C GLU A 33 -10.05 15.89 23.79
N LEU A 34 -9.99 15.48 25.07
CA LEU A 34 -8.72 15.25 25.76
C LEU A 34 -7.86 14.19 25.04
N LYS A 35 -8.50 13.15 24.50
CA LYS A 35 -7.82 12.11 23.73
C LYS A 35 -7.32 12.62 22.38
N ARG A 36 -8.07 13.51 21.71
CA ARG A 36 -7.64 14.19 20.48
C ARG A 36 -6.43 15.08 20.72
N VAL A 37 -6.46 15.88 21.79
CA VAL A 37 -5.33 16.74 22.19
C VAL A 37 -4.08 15.91 22.48
N LYS A 38 -4.19 14.86 23.32
CA LYS A 38 -3.07 13.96 23.63
C LYS A 38 -2.50 13.27 22.39
N ASN A 39 -3.34 12.91 21.42
CA ASN A 39 -2.88 12.32 20.16
C ASN A 39 -2.15 13.35 19.29
N ARG A 40 -2.60 14.61 19.26
CA ARG A 40 -1.95 15.72 18.56
C ARG A 40 -0.56 16.01 19.15
N GLU A 41 -0.45 16.10 20.47
CA GLU A 41 0.83 16.29 21.17
C GLU A 41 1.82 15.15 20.90
N ARG A 42 1.34 13.90 20.92
CA ARG A 42 2.17 12.73 20.57
C ARG A 42 2.66 12.78 19.13
N TYR A 43 1.84 13.28 18.21
CA TYR A 43 2.22 13.44 16.81
C TYR A 43 3.31 14.50 16.65
N GLU A 44 3.16 15.66 17.29
CA GLU A 44 4.16 16.73 17.24
C GLU A 44 5.49 16.30 17.89
N LYS A 45 5.46 15.63 19.05
CA LYS A 45 6.68 15.06 19.67
C LYS A 45 7.40 14.06 18.77
N LYS A 46 6.66 13.20 18.05
CA LYS A 46 7.26 12.28 17.07
C LYS A 46 7.91 13.01 15.90
N LYS A 47 7.27 14.07 15.41
CA LYS A 47 7.77 14.91 14.31
C LYS A 47 9.07 15.62 14.73
N GLU A 48 9.10 16.18 15.92
CA GLU A 48 10.28 16.87 16.46
C GLU A 48 11.46 15.91 16.68
N ASN A 49 11.20 14.72 17.25
CA ASN A 49 12.23 13.69 17.42
C ASN A 49 12.78 13.19 16.08
N GLY A 50 11.93 13.03 15.07
CA GLY A 50 12.36 12.67 13.71
C GLY A 50 13.26 13.75 13.08
N TYR A 51 12.96 15.02 13.34
CA TYR A 51 13.81 16.13 12.89
C TYR A 51 15.17 16.15 13.59
N ARG A 52 15.20 15.95 14.93
CA ARG A 52 16.43 15.85 15.72
C ARG A 52 17.33 14.69 15.25
N GLN A 53 16.75 13.51 15.03
CA GLN A 53 17.49 12.35 14.52
C GLN A 53 18.10 12.60 13.14
N ARG A 54 17.38 13.27 12.22
CA ARG A 54 17.94 13.66 10.91
C ARG A 54 19.08 14.65 11.03
N LYS A 55 18.95 15.65 11.89
CA LYS A 55 20.02 16.64 12.12
C LYS A 55 21.28 15.97 12.67
N GLN A 56 21.13 15.00 13.58
CA GLN A 56 22.24 14.20 14.09
C GLN A 56 22.86 13.29 13.02
N LEU A 57 22.05 12.67 12.15
CA LEU A 57 22.55 11.83 11.06
C LEU A 57 23.36 12.66 10.04
N LEU A 58 22.84 13.82 9.65
CA LEU A 58 23.51 14.76 8.74
C LEU A 58 24.84 15.27 9.31
N ALA A 59 24.86 15.61 10.61
CA ALA A 59 26.09 16.01 11.30
C ALA A 59 27.12 14.88 11.40
N LYS A 60 26.68 13.62 11.59
CA LYS A 60 27.57 12.46 11.59
C LYS A 60 28.13 12.14 10.20
N THR A 61 27.35 12.34 9.13
CA THR A 61 27.84 12.17 7.76
C THR A 61 28.76 13.30 7.29
N ALA A 62 28.65 14.51 7.86
CA ALA A 62 29.54 15.63 7.55
C ALA A 62 30.99 15.38 8.04
N HIS A 63 31.17 14.57 9.09
CA HIS A 63 32.50 14.16 9.58
C HIS A 63 33.17 13.05 8.76
N TYR A 64 32.48 12.46 7.77
CA TYR A 64 32.99 11.38 6.94
C TYR A 64 33.43 11.83 5.54
N LEU A 65 33.41 13.14 5.26
CA LEU A 65 33.75 13.72 3.95
C LEU A 65 34.95 14.69 4.00
N ASP A 66 35.75 14.66 5.07
CA ASP A 66 37.06 15.31 5.10
C ASP A 66 38.14 14.24 5.23
N ASP A 67 39.22 14.42 4.47
CA ASP A 67 40.54 13.73 4.51
C ASP A 67 40.98 12.76 3.40
N ASN A 68 40.22 12.41 2.34
CA ASN A 68 40.82 11.62 1.22
C ASN A 68 40.19 11.84 -0.18
N THR A 69 40.07 13.08 -0.63
CA THR A 69 39.81 13.37 -2.07
C THR A 69 40.99 14.13 -2.67
N PRO A 70 41.72 13.57 -3.66
CA PRO A 70 42.76 14.33 -4.35
C PRO A 70 42.13 15.47 -5.17
N PRO A 71 42.84 16.60 -5.37
CA PRO A 71 42.28 17.75 -6.06
C PRO A 71 42.11 17.41 -7.55
N VAL A 72 40.86 17.44 -8.02
CA VAL A 72 40.54 17.33 -9.44
C VAL A 72 40.91 18.65 -10.10
N SER A 73 41.80 18.59 -11.09
CA SER A 73 42.25 19.73 -11.88
C SER A 73 41.11 20.33 -12.68
N ASP A 74 40.96 21.65 -12.60
CA ASP A 74 40.12 22.47 -13.47
C ASP A 74 40.60 22.35 -14.92
N ASN A 75 40.01 21.43 -15.70
CA ASN A 75 39.95 21.48 -17.16
C ASN A 75 39.12 20.29 -17.70
N GLU A 76 37.80 20.37 -17.56
CA GLU A 76 36.88 19.73 -18.51
C GLU A 76 35.54 20.49 -18.51
N VAL A 77 35.57 21.67 -19.12
CA VAL A 77 34.37 22.40 -19.51
C VAL A 77 33.71 21.61 -20.64
N LEU A 78 32.76 20.74 -20.29
CA LEU A 78 31.85 20.18 -21.28
C LEU A 78 30.97 21.31 -21.85
N PRO A 79 30.82 21.40 -23.18
CA PRO A 79 30.29 22.58 -23.83
C PRO A 79 28.79 22.75 -23.57
N ARG A 80 28.40 23.99 -23.24
CA ARG A 80 27.04 24.47 -23.44
C ARG A 80 26.77 24.56 -24.95
N SER A 81 26.35 23.46 -25.57
CA SER A 81 25.78 23.50 -26.92
C SER A 81 24.26 23.55 -26.84
N SER A 82 23.73 24.74 -27.07
CA SER A 82 22.38 24.98 -27.54
C SER A 82 22.16 24.28 -28.89
N SER A 83 21.65 23.05 -28.89
CA SER A 83 20.87 22.46 -29.99
C SER A 83 20.51 21.01 -29.66
N SER A 84 19.24 20.77 -29.33
CA SER A 84 18.51 19.56 -29.74
C SER A 84 17.08 19.62 -29.23
N ALA A 85 16.28 20.45 -29.91
CA ALA A 85 14.82 20.29 -29.93
C ALA A 85 14.37 18.99 -30.64
N SER A 86 15.25 17.97 -30.79
CA SER A 86 15.03 16.80 -31.65
C SER A 86 15.29 15.45 -30.97
N SER A 87 15.22 15.35 -29.63
CA SER A 87 15.21 14.06 -28.92
C SER A 87 14.01 13.86 -27.97
N ARG A 88 13.00 14.74 -28.07
CA ARG A 88 11.73 14.65 -27.29
C ARG A 88 10.57 14.03 -28.06
N LYS A 89 10.81 13.41 -29.23
CA LYS A 89 9.80 12.72 -30.03
C LYS A 89 10.09 11.23 -30.03
N LEU A 90 9.65 10.52 -28.98
CA LEU A 90 9.38 9.06 -28.93
C LEU A 90 8.96 8.58 -27.53
N ALA A 91 9.00 9.43 -26.50
CA ALA A 91 8.38 9.12 -25.22
C ALA A 91 6.85 9.09 -25.40
N GLY A 92 6.29 7.90 -25.58
CA GLY A 92 4.84 7.69 -25.58
C GLY A 92 4.17 8.43 -24.43
N ARG A 93 2.98 8.98 -24.67
CA ARG A 93 2.24 9.76 -23.68
C ARG A 93 2.04 8.90 -22.42
N LYS A 94 2.54 9.37 -21.28
CA LYS A 94 2.33 8.73 -19.98
C LYS A 94 0.82 8.73 -19.67
N GLN A 95 0.25 7.55 -19.48
CA GLN A 95 -1.14 7.36 -19.06
C GLN A 95 -1.18 7.13 -17.55
N ASN A 96 -2.11 7.79 -16.87
CA ASN A 96 -2.28 7.67 -15.43
C ASN A 96 -3.69 7.15 -15.14
N HIS A 97 -3.78 6.02 -14.43
CA HIS A 97 -5.04 5.45 -14.00
C HIS A 97 -5.09 5.46 -12.47
N SER A 98 -6.13 6.08 -11.92
CA SER A 98 -6.42 6.03 -10.48
C SER A 98 -7.54 5.03 -10.24
N PHE A 99 -7.33 4.13 -9.30
CA PHE A 99 -8.33 3.12 -8.96
C PHE A 99 -8.38 2.84 -7.47
N CYS A 100 -9.51 2.30 -7.02
CA CYS A 100 -9.67 1.76 -5.67
C CYS A 100 -10.60 0.55 -5.71
N SER A 101 -10.20 -0.50 -5.01
CA SER A 101 -10.96 -1.72 -4.85
C SER A 101 -11.37 -1.86 -3.40
N ILE A 102 -12.59 -2.33 -3.16
CA ILE A 102 -13.17 -2.41 -1.82
C ILE A 102 -13.84 -3.76 -1.58
N ASN A 103 -13.72 -4.25 -0.34
CA ASN A 103 -14.27 -5.52 0.12
C ASN A 103 -14.83 -5.32 1.53
N ASP A 104 -15.89 -6.04 1.90
CA ASP A 104 -16.45 -6.03 3.26
C ASP A 104 -15.62 -6.84 4.26
N ASN A 105 -14.74 -7.71 3.76
CA ASN A 105 -13.76 -8.45 4.55
C ASN A 105 -12.63 -7.51 5.02
N ILE A 106 -12.35 -7.54 6.31
CA ILE A 106 -11.29 -6.77 6.98
C ILE A 106 -9.91 -7.45 6.93
N ASP A 107 -9.75 -8.46 6.09
CA ASP A 107 -8.48 -9.15 5.93
C ASP A 107 -7.47 -8.25 5.21
N HIS A 108 -6.32 -8.04 5.85
CA HIS A 108 -5.25 -7.19 5.35
C HIS A 108 -3.96 -7.98 5.07
N GLN A 109 -4.05 -9.30 4.94
CA GLN A 109 -2.91 -10.14 4.56
C GLN A 109 -2.61 -10.04 3.06
N THR A 110 -1.44 -10.51 2.65
CA THR A 110 -0.96 -10.44 1.25
C THR A 110 -1.92 -11.05 0.23
N TYR A 111 -2.55 -12.19 0.50
CA TYR A 111 -3.52 -12.76 -0.45
C TYR A 111 -4.74 -11.85 -0.67
N ALA A 112 -5.15 -11.08 0.33
CA ALA A 112 -6.21 -10.09 0.18
C ALA A 112 -5.75 -8.95 -0.73
N VAL A 113 -4.54 -8.42 -0.50
CA VAL A 113 -3.93 -7.41 -1.40
C VAL A 113 -3.91 -7.91 -2.84
N TRP A 114 -3.50 -9.16 -3.07
CA TRP A 114 -3.49 -9.74 -4.41
C TRP A 114 -4.89 -9.93 -5.01
N ALA A 115 -5.91 -10.24 -4.20
CA ALA A 115 -7.31 -10.24 -4.68
C ALA A 115 -7.74 -8.86 -5.18
N HIS A 116 -7.33 -7.82 -4.46
CA HIS A 116 -7.58 -6.42 -4.82
C HIS A 116 -6.83 -5.98 -6.08
N LEU A 117 -5.63 -6.50 -6.32
CA LEU A 117 -4.83 -6.24 -7.53
C LEU A 117 -5.29 -7.05 -8.74
N ASN A 118 -5.77 -8.28 -8.54
CA ASN A 118 -6.04 -9.25 -9.62
C ASN A 118 -6.92 -8.65 -10.72
N LYS A 119 -8.06 -8.04 -10.35
CA LYS A 119 -8.96 -7.43 -11.32
C LYS A 119 -8.29 -6.32 -12.13
N PHE A 120 -7.56 -5.41 -11.46
CA PHE A 120 -6.86 -4.33 -12.14
C PHE A 120 -5.81 -4.86 -13.12
N LEU A 121 -5.04 -5.87 -12.71
CA LEU A 121 -3.98 -6.44 -13.53
C LEU A 121 -4.54 -7.18 -14.76
N ASN A 122 -5.67 -7.87 -14.62
CA ASN A 122 -6.35 -8.49 -15.77
C ASN A 122 -6.94 -7.46 -16.74
N ASP A 123 -7.58 -6.41 -16.23
CA ASP A 123 -8.08 -5.33 -17.10
C ASP A 123 -6.89 -4.66 -17.84
N LEU A 124 -5.77 -4.46 -17.14
CA LEU A 124 -4.56 -3.87 -17.70
C LEU A 124 -3.87 -4.79 -18.73
N SER A 125 -3.91 -6.11 -18.57
CA SER A 125 -3.31 -7.03 -19.53
C SER A 125 -4.08 -7.09 -20.85
N VAL A 126 -5.40 -6.86 -20.81
CA VAL A 126 -6.23 -6.70 -22.00
C VAL A 126 -5.96 -5.35 -22.68
N GLU A 127 -5.84 -4.26 -21.90
CA GLU A 127 -5.60 -2.91 -22.42
C GLU A 127 -4.17 -2.77 -23.00
N LEU A 128 -3.18 -3.43 -22.38
CA LEU A 128 -1.76 -3.34 -22.69
C LEU A 128 -1.13 -4.74 -22.85
N PRO A 129 -1.43 -5.47 -23.94
CA PRO A 129 -1.00 -6.87 -24.10
C PRO A 129 0.52 -7.05 -24.27
N ASN A 130 1.24 -5.99 -24.64
CA ASN A 130 2.68 -6.03 -24.94
C ASN A 130 3.56 -5.46 -23.82
N ILE A 131 3.08 -5.48 -22.58
CA ILE A 131 3.91 -5.09 -21.42
C ILE A 131 5.09 -6.06 -21.27
N ASN A 132 6.30 -5.50 -21.29
CA ASN A 132 7.56 -6.22 -21.08
C ASN A 132 8.14 -6.05 -19.66
N ALA A 133 7.71 -5.01 -18.94
CA ALA A 133 8.25 -4.65 -17.64
C ALA A 133 7.15 -4.16 -16.69
N ILE A 134 7.14 -4.69 -15.46
CA ILE A 134 6.20 -4.26 -14.42
C ILE A 134 6.97 -3.87 -13.17
N ASN A 135 6.71 -2.65 -12.67
CA ASN A 135 7.38 -2.12 -11.48
C ASN A 135 6.35 -1.71 -10.44
N PHE A 136 6.28 -2.48 -9.35
CA PHE A 136 5.46 -2.15 -8.19
C PHE A 136 6.21 -1.21 -7.27
N PHE A 137 5.49 -0.24 -6.70
CA PHE A 137 5.99 0.66 -5.68
C PHE A 137 5.01 0.65 -4.51
N SER A 138 5.48 0.19 -3.35
CA SER A 138 4.68 0.17 -2.13
C SER A 138 5.43 0.76 -0.95
N ASP A 139 4.69 1.07 0.09
CA ASP A 139 5.24 1.28 1.40
C ASP A 139 5.71 -0.05 2.03
N LYS A 140 6.27 0.04 3.23
CA LYS A 140 6.95 -1.07 3.91
C LYS A 140 6.10 -2.00 4.83
N PRO A 141 4.74 -1.97 4.91
CA PRO A 141 4.01 -2.91 5.76
C PRO A 141 4.42 -4.36 5.49
N THR A 142 5.00 -4.98 6.50
CA THR A 142 5.68 -6.28 6.38
C THR A 142 4.69 -7.42 6.20
N SER A 143 3.54 -7.34 6.86
CA SER A 143 2.43 -8.29 6.70
C SER A 143 1.78 -8.26 5.32
N GLN A 144 1.96 -7.18 4.54
CA GLN A 144 1.30 -7.00 3.24
C GLN A 144 2.25 -7.24 2.08
N TYR A 145 3.34 -6.49 2.01
CA TYR A 145 4.19 -6.48 0.82
C TYR A 145 5.54 -7.16 1.05
N ARG A 146 6.13 -6.99 2.24
CA ARG A 146 7.47 -7.51 2.54
C ARG A 146 7.43 -8.87 3.23
N ASN A 147 6.97 -9.88 2.50
CA ASN A 147 6.95 -11.26 2.97
C ASN A 147 7.05 -12.27 1.82
N ARG A 148 7.31 -13.54 2.17
CA ARG A 148 7.49 -14.64 1.21
C ARG A 148 6.25 -14.95 0.36
N VAL A 149 5.05 -14.67 0.88
CA VAL A 149 3.79 -14.87 0.12
C VAL A 149 3.70 -13.86 -1.02
N ASN A 150 4.17 -12.62 -0.79
CA ASN A 150 4.19 -11.60 -1.85
C ASN A 150 5.17 -11.99 -2.96
N ILE A 151 6.36 -12.49 -2.61
CA ILE A 151 7.32 -13.01 -3.58
C ILE A 151 6.71 -14.17 -4.38
N TYR A 152 6.05 -15.11 -3.71
CA TYR A 152 5.37 -16.22 -4.37
C TYR A 152 4.36 -15.72 -5.42
N PHE A 153 3.43 -14.84 -5.04
CA PHE A 153 2.46 -14.33 -6.01
C PHE A 153 3.10 -13.49 -7.11
N LEU A 154 4.12 -12.68 -6.80
CA LEU A 154 4.84 -11.88 -7.78
C LEU A 154 5.43 -12.75 -8.89
N LEU A 155 6.06 -13.87 -8.51
CA LEU A 155 6.73 -14.77 -9.45
C LEU A 155 5.77 -15.70 -10.19
N ASN A 156 4.60 -16.02 -9.63
CA ASN A 156 3.66 -16.98 -10.23
C ASN A 156 2.50 -16.29 -10.98
N LYS A 157 1.88 -15.26 -10.40
CA LYS A 157 0.67 -14.62 -10.96
C LYS A 157 0.99 -13.60 -12.05
N ILE A 158 2.07 -12.84 -11.93
CA ILE A 158 2.39 -11.84 -12.95
C ILE A 158 2.71 -12.48 -14.32
N PRO A 159 3.54 -13.53 -14.41
CA PRO A 159 3.73 -14.24 -15.69
C PRO A 159 2.47 -14.97 -16.18
N GLU A 160 1.57 -15.35 -15.28
CA GLU A 160 0.26 -15.91 -15.64
C GLU A 160 -0.61 -14.86 -16.34
N ILE A 161 -0.66 -13.63 -15.81
CA ILE A 161 -1.50 -12.53 -16.32
C ILE A 161 -0.87 -11.85 -17.55
N PHE A 162 0.45 -11.60 -17.54
CA PHE A 162 1.17 -10.88 -18.60
C PHE A 162 2.17 -11.82 -19.29
N LYS A 163 1.80 -12.36 -20.45
CA LYS A 163 2.60 -13.39 -21.15
C LYS A 163 3.97 -12.90 -21.64
N ASN A 164 4.06 -11.60 -21.96
CA ASN A 164 5.23 -10.96 -22.54
C ASN A 164 6.15 -10.30 -21.51
N VAL A 165 5.84 -10.40 -20.21
CA VAL A 165 6.66 -9.78 -19.17
C VAL A 165 8.02 -10.48 -19.08
N GLN A 166 9.08 -9.68 -19.17
CA GLN A 166 10.47 -10.13 -19.05
C GLN A 166 11.07 -9.71 -17.71
N THR A 167 10.65 -8.55 -17.19
CA THR A 167 11.18 -8.01 -15.95
C THR A 167 10.05 -7.59 -15.01
N ILE A 168 10.20 -7.95 -13.74
CA ILE A 168 9.26 -7.59 -12.69
C ILE A 168 10.07 -7.08 -11.51
N SER A 169 9.67 -5.95 -10.93
CA SER A 169 10.25 -5.47 -9.69
C SER A 169 9.19 -5.05 -8.67
N TRP A 170 9.50 -5.22 -7.40
CA TRP A 170 8.74 -4.67 -6.29
C TRP A 170 9.65 -3.82 -5.41
N ASN A 171 9.39 -2.52 -5.37
CA ASN A 171 10.23 -1.51 -4.74
C ASN A 171 9.57 -0.99 -3.45
N TYR A 172 10.35 -0.88 -2.37
CA TYR A 172 9.86 -0.44 -1.07
C TYR A 172 10.38 0.96 -0.70
N SER A 173 9.48 1.92 -0.50
CA SER A 173 9.85 3.27 -0.08
C SER A 173 10.44 3.31 1.35
N ALA A 174 11.48 4.10 1.62
CA ALA A 174 12.04 4.21 2.97
C ALA A 174 11.04 4.74 4.04
N SER A 175 11.31 4.44 5.31
CA SER A 175 10.46 4.85 6.42
C SER A 175 10.53 6.38 6.60
N GLY A 176 9.38 7.05 6.63
CA GLY A 176 9.31 8.51 6.81
C GLY A 176 9.22 9.32 5.51
N HIS A 177 8.80 8.71 4.41
CA HIS A 177 8.43 9.46 3.20
C HIS A 177 7.00 10.02 3.27
N ARG A 178 6.80 11.04 2.42
CA ARG A 178 5.57 11.83 2.28
C ARG A 178 4.43 10.94 1.75
N LYS A 179 3.20 11.45 1.85
CA LYS A 179 1.99 10.80 1.32
C LYS A 179 2.18 10.38 -0.14
N GLY A 180 1.81 9.14 -0.47
CA GLY A 180 1.93 8.56 -1.81
C GLY A 180 0.66 8.72 -2.65
N PRO A 181 0.67 8.21 -3.90
CA PRO A 181 -0.52 8.22 -4.77
C PRO A 181 -1.73 7.52 -4.13
N MET A 182 -1.50 6.43 -3.39
CA MET A 182 -2.55 5.70 -2.67
C MET A 182 -3.26 6.58 -1.62
N ASP A 183 -2.51 7.42 -0.90
CA ASP A 183 -3.09 8.38 0.07
C ASP A 183 -3.94 9.45 -0.62
N ALA A 184 -3.56 9.87 -1.82
CA ALA A 184 -4.32 10.84 -2.60
C ALA A 184 -5.66 10.25 -3.08
N VAL A 185 -5.64 9.00 -3.57
CA VAL A 185 -6.86 8.28 -3.95
C VAL A 185 -7.77 8.07 -2.74
N GLY A 186 -7.23 7.52 -1.65
CA GLY A 186 -8.01 7.30 -0.42
C GLY A 186 -8.56 8.59 0.17
N GLY A 187 -7.76 9.66 0.20
CA GLY A 187 -8.18 10.97 0.67
C GLY A 187 -9.28 11.60 -0.19
N THR A 188 -9.26 11.38 -1.51
CA THR A 188 -10.32 11.86 -2.42
C THR A 188 -11.62 11.12 -2.15
N LEU A 189 -11.57 9.78 -2.13
CA LEU A 189 -12.75 8.96 -1.90
C LEU A 189 -13.35 9.15 -0.50
N ASN A 190 -12.52 9.37 0.53
CA ASN A 190 -13.02 9.67 1.87
C ASN A 190 -13.81 10.98 1.89
N ARG A 191 -13.32 12.05 1.25
CA ARG A 191 -14.07 13.32 1.17
C ARG A 191 -15.37 13.18 0.41
N ASP A 192 -15.37 12.44 -0.70
CA ASP A 192 -16.57 12.18 -1.48
C ASP A 192 -17.59 11.37 -0.67
N THR A 193 -17.11 10.38 0.10
CA THR A 193 -17.92 9.57 1.01
C THR A 193 -18.51 10.42 2.13
N ASP A 194 -17.71 11.25 2.79
CA ASP A 194 -18.16 12.14 3.86
C ASP A 194 -19.27 13.08 3.36
N ARG A 195 -19.15 13.59 2.13
CA ARG A 195 -20.20 14.43 1.52
C ARG A 195 -21.51 13.67 1.34
N LEU A 196 -21.46 12.41 0.94
CA LEU A 196 -22.66 11.57 0.79
C LEU A 196 -23.31 11.31 2.14
N VAL A 197 -22.52 11.00 3.18
CA VAL A 197 -23.03 10.78 4.53
C VAL A 197 -23.67 12.05 5.09
N LEU A 198 -23.09 13.22 4.85
CA LEU A 198 -23.70 14.51 5.21
C LEU A 198 -25.02 14.80 4.48
N GLN A 199 -25.25 14.16 3.34
CA GLN A 199 -26.52 14.21 2.58
C GLN A 199 -27.49 13.11 3.00
N SER A 200 -27.34 12.56 4.22
CA SER A 200 -28.17 11.50 4.78
C SER A 200 -28.16 10.20 3.99
N LEU A 201 -27.07 9.90 3.26
CA LEU A 201 -26.89 8.65 2.56
C LEU A 201 -25.98 7.70 3.34
N ASP A 202 -26.53 6.56 3.74
CA ASP A 202 -25.78 5.52 4.47
C ASP A 202 -24.96 4.62 3.55
N ILE A 203 -23.67 4.47 3.87
CA ILE A 203 -22.73 3.60 3.16
C ILE A 203 -22.30 2.48 4.09
N LEU A 204 -23.01 1.35 4.00
CA LEU A 204 -22.88 0.22 4.94
C LEU A 204 -22.10 -0.98 4.38
N SER A 205 -21.78 -0.98 3.09
CA SER A 205 -21.08 -2.09 2.43
C SER A 205 -20.22 -1.61 1.26
N ALA A 206 -19.24 -2.44 0.87
CA ALA A 206 -18.40 -2.30 -0.29
C ALA A 206 -19.21 -2.06 -1.57
N THR A 207 -20.29 -2.84 -1.75
CA THR A 207 -21.20 -2.67 -2.89
C THR A 207 -21.92 -1.32 -2.85
N SER A 208 -22.41 -0.90 -1.67
CA SER A 208 -23.04 0.42 -1.51
C SER A 208 -22.03 1.54 -1.80
N PHE A 209 -20.79 1.40 -1.32
CA PHE A 209 -19.71 2.34 -1.55
C PHE A 209 -19.45 2.52 -3.05
N VAL A 210 -19.20 1.43 -3.79
CA VAL A 210 -18.93 1.49 -5.24
C VAL A 210 -20.13 2.06 -6.00
N ARG A 211 -21.35 1.60 -5.69
CA ARG A 211 -22.57 2.07 -6.37
C ARG A 211 -22.76 3.59 -6.22
N ASN A 212 -22.50 4.14 -5.04
CA ASN A 212 -22.74 5.55 -4.76
C ASN A 212 -21.60 6.46 -5.23
N LEU A 213 -20.35 5.99 -5.21
CA LEU A 213 -19.19 6.80 -5.60
C LEU A 213 -18.79 6.67 -7.08
N SER A 214 -19.06 5.53 -7.73
CA SER A 214 -18.62 5.29 -9.12
C SER A 214 -19.16 6.32 -10.12
N LYS A 215 -20.37 6.85 -9.89
CA LYS A 215 -20.97 7.89 -10.73
C LYS A 215 -20.42 9.30 -10.48
N LYS A 216 -19.71 9.50 -9.37
CA LYS A 216 -19.28 10.82 -8.89
C LYS A 216 -17.76 11.00 -8.93
N SER A 217 -17.00 9.91 -8.84
CA SER A 217 -15.53 9.94 -8.79
C SER A 217 -14.91 9.64 -10.14
N LYS A 218 -13.76 10.27 -10.42
CA LYS A 218 -12.89 9.91 -11.56
C LYS A 218 -12.03 8.67 -11.27
N VAL A 219 -11.97 8.23 -10.00
CA VAL A 219 -11.27 7.02 -9.60
C VAL A 219 -12.09 5.82 -10.06
N LYS A 220 -11.48 4.87 -10.78
CA LYS A 220 -12.13 3.60 -11.14
C LYS A 220 -12.39 2.81 -9.86
N LEU A 221 -13.63 2.39 -9.64
CA LEU A 221 -14.06 1.67 -8.43
C LEU A 221 -14.60 0.30 -8.79
N TRP A 222 -14.23 -0.72 -8.01
CA TRP A 222 -14.86 -2.03 -8.12
C TRP A 222 -14.96 -2.75 -6.77
N PRO A 223 -16.00 -3.55 -6.58
CA PRO A 223 -16.08 -4.45 -5.44
C PRO A 223 -15.18 -5.66 -5.70
N VAL A 224 -14.56 -6.16 -4.65
CA VAL A 224 -13.88 -7.46 -4.63
C VAL A 224 -14.76 -8.38 -3.78
N PRO A 225 -15.22 -9.53 -4.32
CA PRO A 225 -15.96 -10.51 -3.54
C PRO A 225 -15.08 -11.15 -2.47
N THR A 226 -15.65 -11.46 -1.30
CA THR A 226 -14.94 -12.21 -0.25
C THR A 226 -14.47 -13.59 -0.73
N SER A 227 -15.19 -14.21 -1.67
CA SER A 227 -14.80 -15.48 -2.27
C SER A 227 -13.45 -15.43 -2.99
N GLU A 228 -13.10 -14.30 -3.60
CA GLU A 228 -11.81 -14.10 -4.28
C GLU A 228 -10.65 -14.11 -3.27
N VAL A 229 -10.85 -13.42 -2.15
CA VAL A 229 -9.88 -13.38 -1.04
C VAL A 229 -9.66 -14.78 -0.46
N GLU A 230 -10.75 -15.52 -0.23
CA GLU A 230 -10.67 -16.89 0.29
C GLU A 230 -10.08 -17.89 -0.72
N PHE A 231 -10.30 -17.67 -2.02
CA PHE A 231 -9.66 -18.45 -3.08
C PHE A 231 -8.14 -18.26 -3.05
N LEU A 232 -7.66 -17.01 -3.11
CA LEU A 232 -6.21 -16.74 -3.09
C LEU A 232 -5.55 -17.15 -1.78
N LYS A 233 -6.29 -17.09 -0.66
CA LYS A 233 -5.80 -17.61 0.62
C LYS A 233 -5.51 -19.11 0.58
N LYS A 234 -6.33 -19.89 -0.14
CA LYS A 234 -6.13 -21.33 -0.33
C LYS A 234 -5.03 -21.63 -1.36
N ASP A 235 -4.81 -20.73 -2.31
CA ASP A 235 -3.75 -20.82 -3.33
C ASP A 235 -2.34 -20.67 -2.73
N VAL A 236 -2.21 -20.05 -1.54
CA VAL A 236 -0.91 -19.95 -0.86
C VAL A 236 -0.39 -21.33 -0.47
N PRO A 237 0.82 -21.74 -0.92
CA PRO A 237 1.40 -23.02 -0.54
C PRO A 237 1.61 -23.13 0.96
N LYS A 238 1.31 -24.30 1.54
CA LYS A 238 1.47 -24.57 2.98
C LYS A 238 2.92 -24.41 3.45
N LYS A 239 3.89 -24.71 2.58
CA LYS A 239 5.31 -24.58 2.84
C LYS A 239 5.94 -23.70 1.77
N LEU A 240 6.34 -22.50 2.19
CA LEU A 240 7.11 -21.56 1.38
C LEU A 240 8.52 -21.43 1.93
N THR A 241 9.51 -21.41 1.03
CA THR A 241 10.91 -21.20 1.38
C THR A 241 11.09 -19.90 2.16
N VAL A 242 11.90 -19.95 3.21
CA VAL A 242 12.25 -18.76 3.97
C VAL A 242 13.25 -17.96 3.15
N VAL A 243 13.03 -16.66 3.05
CA VAL A 243 13.97 -15.73 2.42
C VAL A 243 14.74 -15.03 3.54
N PRO A 244 16.03 -15.34 3.75
CA PRO A 244 16.84 -14.69 4.77
C PRO A 244 16.83 -13.18 4.59
N ASN A 245 16.81 -12.43 5.70
CA ASN A 245 16.89 -10.97 5.69
C ASN A 245 15.86 -10.25 4.81
N ILE A 246 14.70 -10.87 4.54
CA ILE A 246 13.61 -10.26 3.74
C ILE A 246 13.20 -8.87 4.25
N MET A 247 13.33 -8.66 5.56
CA MET A 247 13.00 -7.41 6.25
C MET A 247 13.93 -6.26 5.88
N ASN A 248 15.15 -6.54 5.44
CA ASN A 248 16.15 -5.54 5.04
C ASN A 248 16.13 -5.28 3.53
N LEU A 249 15.33 -6.02 2.76
CA LEU A 249 15.24 -5.82 1.32
C LEU A 249 14.56 -4.48 1.00
N HIS A 250 15.14 -3.78 0.03
CA HIS A 250 14.60 -2.54 -0.54
C HIS A 250 13.92 -2.77 -1.89
N GLN A 251 14.26 -3.87 -2.54
CA GLN A 251 13.72 -4.26 -3.83
C GLN A 251 13.67 -5.79 -3.92
N ILE A 252 12.68 -6.30 -4.64
CA ILE A 252 12.65 -7.66 -5.18
C ILE A 252 12.65 -7.51 -6.70
N THR A 253 13.48 -8.28 -7.39
CA THR A 253 13.52 -8.33 -8.86
C THR A 253 13.36 -9.76 -9.33
N GLY A 254 12.62 -9.93 -10.42
CA GLY A 254 12.52 -11.17 -11.16
C GLY A 254 12.73 -10.90 -12.65
N SER A 255 13.47 -11.77 -13.31
CA SER A 255 13.65 -11.78 -14.75
C SER A 255 13.30 -13.16 -15.29
N LYS A 256 12.73 -13.20 -16.49
CA LYS A 256 12.47 -14.44 -17.23
C LYS A 256 13.68 -14.83 -18.06
#